data_AF-A0A2S9Z054-F1
#
_entry.id   AF-A0A2S9Z054-F1
#
_cell.length_a   1.000
_cell.length_b   1.000
_cell.length_c   1.000
_cell.angle_alpha   90.00
_cell.angle_beta   90.00
_cell.angle_gamma   90.00
#
_symmetry.space_group_name_H-M   'P 1'
#
loop_
_entity.id
_entity.type
_entity.pdbx_description
1 polymer ?
#
loop_
_entity_poly.entity_id
_entity_poly.type
_entity_poly.pdbx_seq_one_letter_code
_entity_poly.pdbx_strand_id
1 'polypeptide(L)'
;MTGARRRRRARQLVWATYTLSLIVAACLIAGPVLNDRQIATHHGRALARVLAVTPLRTTIEYQDAAGQFHNPPGGVLYPGNLGPGQLVWVNYSTANPDLVKVEGRTWRLALLPAGSVAATSSVLAGLLLWRLRRRDAAHAT
;
A
#
# COMPACT_ATOMS: atom_id res chain seq x y z
N MET A 1 -19.07 -40.32 4.57
CA MET A 1 -19.01 -39.11 5.44
C MET A 1 -18.22 -37.93 4.81
N THR A 2 -18.15 -37.76 3.49
CA THR A 2 -17.11 -36.90 2.86
C THR A 2 -17.63 -35.63 2.15
N GLY A 3 -18.81 -35.65 1.53
CA GLY A 3 -19.30 -34.53 0.70
C GLY A 3 -19.71 -33.26 1.47
N ALA A 4 -20.53 -33.40 2.51
CA ALA A 4 -21.04 -32.26 3.29
C ALA A 4 -19.93 -31.52 4.06
N ARG A 5 -18.96 -32.26 4.61
CA ARG A 5 -17.78 -31.68 5.28
C ARG A 5 -16.91 -30.90 4.29
N ARG A 6 -16.67 -31.45 3.09
CA ARG A 6 -15.90 -30.76 2.03
C ARG A 6 -16.55 -29.44 1.59
N ARG A 7 -17.88 -29.40 1.43
CA ARG A 7 -18.62 -28.16 1.09
C ARG A 7 -18.52 -27.09 2.18
N ARG A 8 -18.64 -27.48 3.45
CA ARG A 8 -18.45 -26.56 4.59
C ARG A 8 -17.02 -26.00 4.63
N ARG A 9 -16.01 -26.86 4.46
CA ARG A 9 -14.59 -26.45 4.40
C ARG A 9 -14.32 -25.51 3.21
N ALA A 10 -14.91 -25.76 2.04
CA ALA A 10 -14.77 -24.89 0.88
C ALA A 10 -15.33 -23.48 1.16
N ARG A 11 -16.54 -23.37 1.74
CA ARG A 11 -17.11 -22.07 2.11
C ARG A 11 -16.27 -21.35 3.18
N GLN A 12 -15.79 -22.08 4.19
CA GLN A 12 -14.88 -21.53 5.21
C GLN A 12 -13.60 -20.98 4.58
N LEU A 13 -13.02 -21.69 3.61
CA LEU A 13 -11.84 -21.23 2.89
C LEU A 13 -12.10 -19.93 2.12
N VAL A 14 -13.22 -19.84 1.38
CA VAL A 14 -13.58 -18.61 0.65
C VAL A 14 -13.71 -17.43 1.60
N TRP A 15 -14.43 -17.59 2.72
CA TRP A 15 -14.56 -16.53 3.72
C TRP A 15 -13.24 -16.17 4.37
N ALA A 16 -12.41 -17.15 4.73
CA ALA A 16 -11.11 -16.91 5.33
C ALA A 16 -10.20 -16.10 4.40
N THR A 17 -10.08 -16.51 3.13
CA THR A 17 -9.29 -15.79 2.12
C THR A 17 -9.86 -14.41 1.83
N TYR A 18 -11.18 -14.25 1.79
CA TYR A 18 -11.83 -12.96 1.62
C TYR A 18 -11.51 -11.99 2.77
N THR A 19 -11.72 -12.41 4.02
CA THR A 19 -11.41 -11.60 5.20
C THR A 19 -9.94 -11.24 5.25
N LEU A 20 -9.04 -12.18 4.95
CA LEU A 20 -7.61 -11.90 4.87
C LEU A 20 -7.29 -10.85 3.79
N SER A 21 -7.93 -10.92 2.63
CA SER A 21 -7.75 -9.94 1.54
C SER A 21 -8.19 -8.53 1.97
N LEU A 22 -9.27 -8.42 2.74
CA LEU A 22 -9.72 -7.14 3.28
C LEU A 22 -8.75 -6.58 4.33
N ILE A 23 -8.18 -7.44 5.17
CA ILE A 23 -7.14 -7.03 6.13
C ILE A 23 -5.91 -6.50 5.36
N VAL A 24 -5.46 -7.20 4.32
CA VAL A 24 -4.36 -6.75 3.45
C VAL A 24 -4.68 -5.39 2.82
N ALA A 25 -5.90 -5.21 2.29
CA ALA A 25 -6.32 -3.93 1.72
C ALA A 25 -6.31 -2.79 2.77
N ALA A 26 -6.73 -3.05 4.00
CA ALA A 26 -6.65 -2.08 5.09
C ALA A 26 -5.19 -1.73 5.46
N CYS A 27 -4.31 -2.75 5.52
CA CYS A 27 -2.89 -2.56 5.80
C CYS A 27 -2.19 -1.71 4.73
N LEU A 28 -2.57 -1.85 3.45
CA LEU A 28 -2.05 -1.02 2.36
C LEU A 28 -2.30 0.48 2.56
N ILE A 29 -3.36 0.85 3.28
CA ILE A 29 -3.66 2.24 3.62
C ILE A 29 -2.99 2.64 4.93
N ALA A 30 -3.03 1.78 5.94
CA ALA A 30 -2.53 2.07 7.28
C ALA A 30 -1.05 2.46 7.30
N GLY A 31 -0.18 1.73 6.58
CA GLY A 31 1.26 2.03 6.52
C GLY A 31 1.55 3.45 6.02
N PRO A 32 1.11 3.82 4.81
CA PRO A 32 1.26 5.18 4.28
C PRO A 32 0.65 6.26 5.18
N VAL A 33 -0.49 5.99 5.83
CA VAL A 33 -1.09 6.94 6.79
C VAL A 33 -0.18 7.17 8.00
N LEU A 34 0.41 6.11 8.55
CA LEU A 34 1.33 6.23 9.69
C LEU A 34 2.59 7.02 9.31
N ASN A 35 3.17 6.72 8.14
CA ASN A 35 4.32 7.45 7.61
C ASN A 35 4.00 8.94 7.40
N ASP A 36 2.86 9.24 6.76
CA ASP A 36 2.44 10.62 6.53
C ASP A 36 2.17 11.38 7.84
N ARG A 37 1.63 10.71 8.86
CA ARG A 37 1.43 11.28 10.18
C ARG A 37 2.75 11.62 10.86
N GLN A 38 3.73 10.72 10.82
CA GLN A 38 5.05 10.95 11.42
C GLN A 38 5.81 12.11 10.76
N ILE A 39 5.68 12.26 9.44
CA ILE A 39 6.21 13.43 8.72
C ILE A 39 5.47 14.70 9.13
N ALA A 40 4.14 14.63 9.29
CA ALA A 40 3.34 15.79 9.66
C ALA A 40 3.57 16.26 11.10
N THR A 41 3.79 15.34 12.05
CA THR A 41 4.02 15.69 13.46
C THR A 41 5.37 16.36 13.67
N HIS A 42 6.41 15.98 12.92
CA HIS A 42 7.78 16.46 13.10
C HIS A 42 8.29 16.95 11.75
N HIS A 43 7.68 18.02 11.26
CA HIS A 43 7.79 18.40 9.87
C HIS A 43 9.08 19.17 9.55
N GLY A 44 9.82 18.70 8.55
CA GLY A 44 10.88 19.44 7.87
C GLY A 44 10.62 19.50 6.36
N ARG A 45 11.11 20.56 5.72
CA ARG A 45 11.03 20.76 4.27
C ARG A 45 12.42 21.06 3.71
N ALA A 46 12.77 20.45 2.59
CA ALA A 46 14.06 20.66 1.94
C ALA A 46 13.93 20.52 0.42
N LEU A 47 14.87 21.10 -0.31
CA LEU A 47 15.04 20.85 -1.72
C LEU A 47 15.92 19.60 -1.87
N ALA A 48 15.42 18.60 -2.60
CA ALA A 48 16.14 17.35 -2.86
C ALA A 48 16.54 17.26 -4.33
N ARG A 49 17.70 16.64 -4.58
CA ARG A 49 18.15 16.23 -5.90
C ARG A 49 17.89 14.75 -6.10
N VAL A 50 17.26 14.40 -7.22
CA VAL A 50 17.07 13.00 -7.61
C VAL A 50 18.37 12.44 -8.17
N LEU A 51 18.92 11.40 -7.53
CA LEU A 51 20.15 10.76 -7.97
C LEU A 51 19.88 9.68 -9.02
N ALA A 52 18.91 8.80 -8.75
CA ALA A 52 18.57 7.69 -9.61
C ALA A 52 17.11 7.28 -9.44
N VAL A 53 16.48 6.87 -10.54
CA VAL A 53 15.12 6.34 -10.57
C VAL A 53 15.19 4.90 -11.04
N THR A 54 14.69 3.99 -10.21
CA THR A 54 14.63 2.55 -10.52
C THR A 54 13.19 2.06 -10.39
N PRO A 55 12.85 0.87 -10.94
CA PRO A 55 11.51 0.31 -10.80
C PRO A 55 11.05 0.10 -9.35
N LEU A 56 12.01 -0.09 -8.42
CA LEU A 56 11.71 -0.40 -7.02
C LEU A 56 11.78 0.82 -6.10
N ARG A 57 12.63 1.80 -6.41
CA ARG A 57 12.80 3.02 -5.59
C ARG A 57 13.36 4.19 -6.39
N THR A 58 13.22 5.39 -5.84
CA THR A 58 13.90 6.59 -6.33
C THR A 58 14.80 7.14 -5.24
N THR A 59 16.10 7.18 -5.52
CA THR A 59 17.12 7.68 -4.60
C THR A 59 17.22 9.20 -4.73
N ILE A 60 17.24 9.88 -3.59
CA ILE A 60 17.39 11.34 -3.53
C ILE A 60 18.47 11.70 -2.52
N GLU A 61 19.03 12.88 -2.68
CA GLU A 61 19.88 13.53 -1.70
C GLU A 61 19.28 14.89 -1.35
N TYR A 62 19.24 15.23 -0.07
CA TYR A 62 18.76 16.54 0.37
C TYR A 62 19.58 17.02 1.57
N GLN A 63 19.56 18.33 1.79
CA GLN A 63 20.19 18.95 2.94
C GLN A 63 19.12 19.37 3.95
N ASP A 64 19.28 19.00 5.21
CA ASP A 64 18.36 19.42 6.27
C ASP A 64 18.61 20.88 6.72
N ALA A 65 17.80 21.36 7.67
CA ALA A 65 17.93 22.71 8.21
C ALA A 65 19.23 22.94 9.01
N ALA A 66 19.89 21.87 9.47
CA ALA A 66 21.18 21.93 10.15
C ALA A 66 22.37 21.87 9.16
N GLY A 67 22.09 21.81 7.86
CA GLY A 67 23.12 21.73 6.83
C GLY A 67 23.67 20.31 6.61
N GLN A 68 23.09 19.28 7.22
CA GLN A 68 23.53 17.90 7.05
C GLN A 68 22.88 17.28 5.81
N PHE A 69 23.67 16.54 5.05
CA PHE A 69 23.20 15.82 3.87
C PHE A 69 22.63 14.46 4.26
N HIS A 70 21.46 14.13 3.71
CA HIS A 70 20.76 12.87 3.93
C HIS A 70 20.49 12.17 2.61
N ASN A 71 20.71 10.86 2.61
CA ASN A 71 20.40 9.96 1.49
C ASN A 71 19.64 8.73 2.01
N PRO A 72 18.30 8.81 2.07
CA PRO A 72 17.50 7.76 2.66
C PRO A 72 17.62 6.43 1.91
N PRO A 73 17.97 5.32 2.59
CA PRO A 73 18.24 4.03 1.94
C PRO A 73 17.00 3.43 1.27
N GLY A 74 15.80 3.72 1.79
CA GLY A 74 14.52 3.32 1.20
C GLY A 74 14.11 4.12 -0.04
N GLY A 75 14.81 5.23 -0.32
CA GLY A 75 14.40 6.22 -1.32
C GLY A 75 13.22 7.08 -0.87
N VAL A 76 12.79 7.98 -1.75
CA VAL A 76 11.69 8.91 -1.46
C VAL A 76 10.33 8.26 -1.60
N LEU A 77 9.44 8.52 -0.64
CA LEU A 77 8.05 8.08 -0.70
C LEU A 77 7.29 8.81 -1.81
N TYR A 78 6.42 8.04 -2.48
CA TYR A 78 5.58 8.48 -3.59
C TYR A 78 6.38 9.07 -4.76
N PRO A 79 7.34 8.35 -5.38
CA PRO A 79 8.32 8.91 -6.32
C PRO A 79 7.84 9.07 -7.78
N GLY A 80 6.53 9.04 -8.06
CA GLY A 80 6.01 9.07 -9.43
C GLY A 80 6.52 10.25 -10.29
N ASN A 81 6.69 10.04 -11.59
CA ASN A 81 7.05 11.08 -12.56
C ASN A 81 8.29 11.92 -12.18
N LEU A 82 9.33 11.28 -11.63
CA LEU A 82 10.62 11.92 -11.37
C LEU A 82 11.67 11.45 -12.39
N GLY A 83 12.61 12.34 -12.71
CA GLY A 83 13.77 12.05 -13.56
C GLY A 83 15.11 12.24 -12.81
N PRO A 84 16.18 11.51 -13.17
CA PRO A 84 17.51 11.76 -12.62
C PRO A 84 17.96 13.21 -12.82
N GLY A 85 18.62 13.78 -11.81
CA GLY A 85 19.09 15.17 -11.79
C GLY A 85 18.02 16.22 -11.48
N GLN A 86 16.74 15.84 -11.41
CA GLN A 86 15.65 16.76 -11.08
C GLN A 86 15.75 17.28 -9.64
N LEU A 87 15.45 18.56 -9.46
CA LEU A 87 15.26 19.18 -8.15
C LEU A 87 13.77 19.14 -7.78
N VAL A 88 13.46 18.64 -6.59
CA VAL A 88 12.10 18.47 -6.12
C VAL A 88 12.00 18.86 -4.65
N TRP A 89 10.93 19.54 -4.28
CA TRP A 89 10.66 19.81 -2.87
C TRP A 89 10.18 18.54 -2.17
N VAL A 90 10.77 18.28 -1.01
CA VAL A 90 10.45 17.12 -0.19
C VAL A 90 10.13 17.53 1.24
N ASN A 91 9.24 16.75 1.84
CA ASN A 91 8.86 16.85 3.23
C ASN A 91 9.45 15.64 3.96
N TYR A 92 10.23 15.87 5.00
CA TYR A 92 10.87 14.84 5.81
C TYR A 92 10.44 14.94 7.28
N SER A 93 10.67 13.87 8.04
CA SER A 93 10.48 13.90 9.49
C SER A 93 11.78 14.34 10.17
N THR A 94 11.76 15.37 11.00
CA THR A 94 12.94 15.82 11.75
C THR A 94 13.36 14.83 12.84
N ALA A 95 12.46 13.95 13.31
CA ALA A 95 12.83 12.81 14.18
C ALA A 95 13.43 11.63 13.42
N ASN A 96 13.12 11.48 12.14
CA ASN A 96 13.62 10.40 11.32
C ASN A 96 13.85 10.89 9.88
N PRO A 97 15.06 11.42 9.57
CA PRO A 97 15.40 11.96 8.25
C PRO A 97 15.30 10.95 7.10
N ASP A 98 15.30 9.65 7.38
CA ASP A 98 15.08 8.63 6.34
C ASP A 98 13.64 8.60 5.85
N LEU A 99 12.69 9.12 6.65
CA LEU A 99 11.29 9.19 6.29
C LEU A 99 10.99 10.48 5.52
N VAL A 100 11.09 10.40 4.20
CA VAL A 100 10.94 11.53 3.29
C VAL A 100 9.92 11.26 2.19
N LYS A 101 9.14 12.27 1.82
CA LYS A 101 8.17 12.20 0.73
C LYS A 101 8.23 13.41 -0.18
N VAL A 102 7.82 13.23 -1.43
CA VAL A 102 7.64 14.36 -2.36
C VAL A 102 6.52 15.27 -1.87
N GLU A 103 6.76 16.58 -1.89
CA GLU A 103 5.76 17.57 -1.49
C GLU A 103 4.48 17.48 -2.35
N GLY A 104 3.32 17.71 -1.72
CA GLY A 104 2.01 17.61 -2.39
C GLY A 104 1.51 16.18 -2.60
N ARG A 105 2.31 15.15 -2.34
CA ARG A 105 1.90 13.74 -2.42
C ARG A 105 1.56 13.19 -1.04
N THR A 106 0.53 12.35 -1.01
CA THR A 106 -0.04 11.85 0.24
C THR A 106 -0.38 10.37 0.16
N TRP A 107 -0.64 9.78 1.32
CA TRP A 107 -1.13 8.40 1.49
C TRP A 107 -2.35 8.06 0.63
N ARG A 108 -3.10 9.05 0.13
CA ARG A 108 -4.25 8.85 -0.75
C ARG A 108 -3.91 8.05 -2.02
N LEU A 109 -2.66 8.07 -2.47
CA LEU A 109 -2.19 7.24 -3.59
C LEU A 109 -2.37 5.73 -3.32
N ALA A 110 -2.41 5.32 -2.05
CA ALA A 110 -2.67 3.93 -1.66
C ALA A 110 -4.14 3.51 -1.75
N LEU A 111 -5.09 4.46 -1.90
CA LEU A 111 -6.51 4.14 -2.00
C LEU A 111 -6.84 3.34 -3.25
N LEU A 112 -6.22 3.66 -4.39
CA LEU A 112 -6.44 2.96 -5.65
C LEU A 112 -6.01 1.48 -5.59
N PRO A 113 -4.77 1.14 -5.16
CA PRO A 113 -4.38 -0.27 -5.02
C PRO A 113 -5.18 -1.00 -3.93
N ALA A 114 -5.42 -0.37 -2.77
CA ALA A 114 -6.21 -0.99 -1.70
C ALA A 114 -7.65 -1.28 -2.15
N GLY A 115 -8.30 -0.30 -2.79
CA GLY A 115 -9.64 -0.45 -3.36
C GLY A 115 -9.71 -1.53 -4.43
N SER A 116 -8.68 -1.65 -5.28
CA SER A 116 -8.60 -2.68 -6.31
C SER A 116 -8.54 -4.10 -5.72
N VAL A 117 -7.76 -4.29 -4.65
CA VAL A 117 -7.69 -5.57 -3.92
C VAL A 117 -9.03 -5.90 -3.25
N ALA A 118 -9.64 -4.93 -2.57
CA ALA A 118 -10.93 -5.11 -1.90
C ALA A 118 -12.05 -5.42 -2.91
N ALA A 119 -12.10 -4.70 -4.03
CA ALA A 119 -13.10 -4.91 -5.07
C ALA A 119 -12.94 -6.28 -5.74
N THR A 120 -11.72 -6.61 -6.17
CA THR A 120 -11.44 -7.88 -6.87
C THR A 120 -11.70 -9.09 -5.97
N SER A 121 -11.25 -9.04 -4.71
CA SER A 121 -11.51 -10.12 -3.74
C SER A 121 -13.00 -10.28 -3.42
N SER A 122 -13.76 -9.18 -3.32
CA SER A 122 -15.22 -9.21 -3.12
C SER A 122 -15.95 -9.86 -4.30
N VAL A 123 -15.59 -9.50 -5.53
CA VAL A 123 -16.17 -10.09 -6.74
C VAL A 123 -15.87 -11.59 -6.81
N LEU A 124 -14.61 -12.00 -6.61
CA LEU A 124 -14.22 -13.41 -6.64
C LEU A 124 -14.90 -14.23 -5.54
N ALA A 125 -14.94 -13.72 -4.30
CA ALA A 125 -15.61 -14.38 -3.19
C ALA A 125 -17.11 -14.54 -3.47
N GLY A 126 -17.78 -13.48 -3.96
CA GLY A 126 -19.18 -13.52 -4.34
C GLY A 126 -19.48 -14.57 -5.42
N LEU A 127 -18.68 -14.60 -6.49
CA LEU A 127 -18.81 -15.58 -7.58
C LEU A 127 -18.61 -17.02 -7.09
N LEU A 128 -17.61 -17.26 -6.25
CA LEU A 128 -17.32 -18.59 -5.69
C LEU A 128 -18.45 -19.07 -4.77
N LEU A 129 -18.91 -18.22 -3.86
CA LEU A 129 -20.01 -18.55 -2.95
C LEU A 129 -21.32 -18.80 -3.71
N TRP A 130 -21.60 -18.00 -4.74
CA TRP A 130 -22.76 -18.19 -5.61
C TRP A 130 -22.69 -19.54 -6.36
N ARG A 131 -21.53 -19.89 -6.94
CA ARG A 131 -21.33 -21.19 -7.60
C ARG A 131 -21.48 -22.35 -6.62
N LEU A 132 -20.93 -22.23 -5.41
CA LEU A 132 -21.08 -23.25 -4.36
C LEU A 132 -22.56 -23.44 -4.00
N ARG A 133 -23.30 -22.33 -3.79
CA ARG A 133 -24.74 -22.36 -3.49
C ARG A 133 -25.55 -23.02 -4.60
N ARG A 134 -25.26 -22.73 -5.87
CA ARG A 134 -25.94 -23.38 -7.02
C ARG A 134 -25.70 -24.87 -7.06
N ARG A 135 -24.47 -25.32 -6.78
CA ARG A 135 -24.15 -26.76 -6.72
C ARG A 135 -24.90 -27.45 -5.58
N ASP A 136 -25.07 -26.79 -4.44
CA ASP A 136 -25.83 -27.37 -3.32
C ASP A 136 -27.30 -27.58 -3.67
N ALA A 137 -27.92 -26.63 -4.39
CA ALA A 137 -29.31 -26.76 -4.85
C ALA A 137 -29.50 -27.91 -5.86
N ALA A 138 -28.55 -28.11 -6.77
CA ALA A 138 -28.63 -29.14 -7.82
C ALA A 138 -28.44 -30.58 -7.32
N HIS A 139 -27.94 -30.81 -6.10
CA HIS A 139 -27.82 -32.14 -5.51
C HIS A 139 -28.92 -32.46 -4.49
N ALA A 140 -29.84 -31.52 -4.25
CA ALA A 140 -30.95 -31.70 -3.32
C ALA A 140 -32.24 -32.18 -4.03
N THR A 141 -32.26 -32.15 -5.36
CA THR A 141 -33.27 -32.74 -6.26
C THR A 141 -32.84 -34.12 -6.70
#